data_AF-A0A2E7V7J8-F1
#
_entry.id   AF-A0A2E7V7J8-F1
#
_cell.length_a   1.000
_cell.length_b   1.000
_cell.length_c   1.000
_cell.angle_alpha   90.00
_cell.angle_beta   90.00
_cell.angle_gamma   90.00
#
_symmetry.space_group_name_H-M   'P 1'
#
loop_
_entity.id
_entity.type
_entity.pdbx_description
1 polymer ?
#
loop_
_entity_poly.entity_id
_entity_poly.type
_entity_poly.pdbx_seq_one_letter_code
_entity_poly.pdbx_strand_id
1 'polypeptide(L)' 'MSVKVQETITFNDFQKIEVRVGTIVDVQEFPEARRPAYKLWVDFGQEFGIRKTSAQVTKNYTKKS' A
#
# COMPACT_ATOMS: atom_id res chain seq x y z
N MET A 1 -13.58 -18.30 25.85
CA MET A 1 -12.75 -17.36 25.05
C MET A 1 -11.82 -18.21 24.19
N SER A 2 -11.99 -18.22 22.87
CA SER A 2 -11.07 -18.95 21.98
C SER A 2 -9.95 -18.00 21.55
N VAL A 3 -8.74 -18.22 22.08
CA VAL A 3 -7.54 -17.55 21.56
C VAL A 3 -7.27 -18.13 20.18
N LYS A 4 -7.36 -17.30 19.14
CA LYS A 4 -6.83 -17.66 17.82
C LYS A 4 -5.32 -17.73 17.96
N VAL A 5 -4.74 -18.93 17.90
CA VAL A 5 -3.30 -19.08 17.71
C VAL A 5 -3.02 -18.63 16.28
N GLN A 6 -2.31 -17.51 16.13
CA GLN A 6 -1.81 -17.07 14.84
C GLN A 6 -0.67 -18.04 14.46
N GLU A 7 -0.77 -18.72 13.32
CA GLU A 7 0.36 -19.49 12.80
C GLU A 7 1.55 -18.54 12.57
N THR A 8 2.72 -18.92 13.08
CA THR A 8 3.95 -18.14 12.94
C THR A 8 4.72 -18.60 11.71
N ILE A 9 5.33 -17.65 11.00
CA ILE A 9 6.24 -17.92 9.88
C ILE A 9 7.69 -17.86 10.36
N THR A 10 8.60 -18.51 9.64
CA THR A 10 10.03 -18.40 9.94
C THR A 10 10.56 -17.02 9.56
N PHE A 11 11.67 -16.58 10.16
CA PHE A 11 12.33 -15.33 9.75
C PHE A 11 12.79 -15.38 8.29
N ASN A 12 13.22 -16.55 7.81
CA ASN A 12 13.60 -16.74 6.41
C ASN A 12 12.41 -16.52 5.46
N ASP A 13 11.19 -16.89 5.87
CA ASP A 13 9.99 -16.61 5.07
C ASP A 13 9.66 -15.12 5.03
N PHE A 14 9.88 -14.40 6.13
CA PHE A 14 9.75 -12.94 6.17
C PHE A 14 10.73 -12.26 5.21
N GLN A 15 12.00 -12.71 5.17
CA GLN A 15 13.03 -12.12 4.31
C GLN A 15 12.78 -12.30 2.81
N LYS A 16 11.91 -13.23 2.39
CA LYS A 16 11.51 -13.39 0.99
C LYS A 16 10.61 -12.24 0.50
N ILE A 17 10.02 -11.47 1.41
CA ILE A 17 9.11 -10.36 1.08
C ILE A 17 9.92 -9.07 1.01
N GLU A 18 9.91 -8.44 -0.15
CA GLU A 18 10.54 -7.14 -0.34
C GLU A 18 9.57 -6.01 0.05
N VAL A 19 9.90 -5.27 1.12
CA VAL A 19 9.14 -4.10 1.57
C VAL A 19 10.00 -2.85 1.36
N ARG A 20 9.45 -1.86 0.67
CA ARG A 20 10.13 -0.61 0.36
C ARG A 20 9.26 0.58 0.79
N VAL A 21 9.92 1.70 1.06
CA VAL A 21 9.28 2.99 1.31
C VAL A 21 9.43 3.85 0.07
N GLY A 22 8.39 4.59 -0.28
CA GLY A 22 8.41 5.52 -1.39
C GLY A 22 7.54 6.74 -1.10
N THR A 23 7.67 7.76 -1.96
CA THR A 23 6.94 9.02 -1.84
C THR A 23 5.82 9.05 -2.87
N ILE A 24 4.60 9.38 -2.43
CA ILE A 24 3.48 9.56 -3.36
C ILE A 24 3.74 10.82 -4.21
N VAL A 25 3.75 10.68 -5.53
CA VAL A 25 3.98 11.77 -6.49
C VAL A 25 2.73 12.15 -7.29
N ASP A 26 1.73 11.27 -7.38
CA ASP A 26 0.41 11.59 -7.96
C ASP A 26 -0.71 10.81 -7.25
N VAL A 27 -1.87 11.45 -7.12
CA VAL A 27 -3.09 10.90 -6.49
C VAL A 27 -4.31 11.23 -7.35
N GLN A 28 -5.00 10.19 -7.80
CA GLN A 28 -6.21 10.31 -8.59
C GLN A 28 -7.40 9.64 -7.92
N GLU A 29 -8.60 10.12 -8.24
CA GLU A 29 -9.84 9.49 -7.81
C GLU A 29 -10.00 8.13 -8.49
N PHE A 30 -10.62 7.19 -7.78
CA PHE A 30 -10.94 5.88 -8.33
C PHE A 30 -12.45 5.59 -8.18
N PRO A 31 -13.32 6.27 -8.96
CA PRO A 31 -14.77 6.15 -8.83
C PRO A 31 -15.28 4.75 -9.21
N GLU A 32 -14.54 4.03 -10.05
CA GLU A 32 -14.85 2.65 -10.48
C GLU A 32 -14.61 1.61 -9.37
N ALA A 33 -13.89 1.96 -8.30
CA ALA A 33 -13.60 1.02 -7.23
C ALA A 33 -14.87 0.73 -6.40
N ARG A 34 -15.10 -0.56 -6.08
CA ARG A 34 -16.24 -1.01 -5.26
C ARG A 34 -16.31 -0.28 -3.90
N ARG A 35 -15.16 0.10 -3.34
CA ARG A 35 -15.04 0.91 -2.13
C ARG A 35 -14.23 2.16 -2.44
N PRO A 36 -14.55 3.32 -1.82
CA PRO A 36 -13.83 4.56 -2.06
C PRO A 36 -12.32 4.40 -1.91
N ALA A 37 -11.59 4.61 -3.00
CA ALA A 37 -10.14 4.45 -3.07
C ALA A 37 -9.51 5.54 -3.92
N TYR A 38 -8.19 5.71 -3.76
CA TYR A 38 -7.36 6.49 -4.66
C TYR A 38 -6.49 5.59 -5.51
N LYS A 39 -6.20 6.02 -6.74
CA LYS A 39 -5.05 5.54 -7.52
C LYS A 39 -3.85 6.38 -7.11
N LEU A 40 -2.76 5.72 -6.75
CA LEU A 40 -1.52 6.35 -6.27
C LEU A 40 -0.38 6.00 -7.21
N TRP A 41 0.47 6.98 -7.48
CA TRP A 41 1.78 6.77 -8.08
C TRP A 41 2.82 7.07 -6.99
N VAL A 42 3.65 6.08 -6.70
CA VAL A 42 4.65 6.13 -5.63
C VAL A 42 6.02 6.00 -6.28
N ASP A 43 6.88 6.99 -6.04
CA ASP A 43 8.29 6.97 -6.43
C ASP A 43 9.10 6.20 -5.38
N PHE A 44 9.75 5.12 -5.81
CA PHE A 44 10.62 4.27 -4.99
C PHE A 44 12.11 4.52 -5.29
N GLY A 45 12.45 5.65 -5.91
CA GLY A 45 13.81 6.03 -6.26
C GLY A 45 14.28 5.41 -7.58
N GLN A 46 15.55 5.64 -7.93
CA GLN A 46 16.12 5.29 -9.25
C GLN A 46 16.04 3.79 -9.58
N GLU A 47 16.17 2.93 -8.57
CA GLU A 47 16.20 1.47 -8.75
C GLU A 47 14.83 0.90 -9.16
N PHE A 48 13.74 1.40 -8.56
CA PHE A 48 12.39 0.84 -8.75
C PHE A 48 11.44 1.74 -9.53
N GLY A 49 11.79 3.02 -9.66
CA GLY A 49 11.02 4.06 -10.32
C GLY A 49 9.66 4.29 -9.69
N ILE A 50 8.75 4.84 -10.51
CA ILE A 50 7.38 5.11 -10.11
C ILE A 50 6.51 3.87 -10.33
N ARG A 51 5.80 3.45 -9.28
CA ARG A 51 4.84 2.34 -9.33
C ARG A 51 3.43 2.80 -9.02
N LYS A 52 2.46 2.17 -9.68
CA LYS A 52 1.04 2.46 -9.50
C LYS A 52 0.42 1.46 -8.54
N THR A 53 -0.37 1.96 -7.59
CA THR A 53 -1.17 1.15 -6.67
C THR A 53 -2.54 1.78 -6.42
N SER A 54 -3.44 1.06 -5.74
CA SER A 54 -4.71 1.60 -5.26
C SER A 54 -4.89 1.34 -3.77
N ALA A 55 -5.42 2.33 -3.05
CA ALA A 55 -5.56 2.25 -1.59
C ALA A 55 -6.90 2.85 -1.11
N GLN A 56 -7.56 2.14 -0.19
CA GLN A 56 -8.82 2.54 0.45
C GLN A 56 -8.57 3.43 1.66
N VAL A 57 -7.92 4.56 1.44
CA VAL A 57 -7.46 5.50 2.50
C VAL A 57 -8.25 6.80 2.54
N THR A 58 -9.30 6.90 1.73
CA THR A 58 -10.19 8.07 1.55
C THR A 58 -10.87 8.54 2.83
N LYS A 59 -11.00 7.68 3.86
CA LYS A 59 -11.58 8.05 5.16
C LYS A 59 -10.72 9.04 5.94
N ASN A 60 -9.40 8.89 5.89
CA ASN A 60 -8.47 9.63 6.74
C ASN A 60 -7.59 10.62 5.95
N TYR A 61 -7.54 10.49 4.62
CA TYR A 61 -6.66 11.27 3.77
C TYR A 61 -7.45 11.87 2.62
N THR A 62 -7.05 13.08 2.21
CA THR A 62 -7.54 13.72 0.99
C THR A 62 -6.39 13.85 -0.02
N LYS A 63 -6.71 14.22 -1.27
CA LYS A 63 -5.68 14.46 -2.30
C LYS A 63 -4.82 15.70 -2.04
N LYS A 64 -5.31 16.64 -1.22
CA LYS A 64 -4.67 17.93 -0.99
C LYS A 64 -3.95 17.91 0.36
N SER A 65 -2.79 18.57 0.38
CA SER A 65 -2.05 18.92 1.60
C SER A 65 -2.80 19.97 2.41
#